data_AF-A0A7J7M0V0-F1
#
_entry.id   AF-A0A7J7M0V0-F1
#
_cell.length_a   1.000
_cell.length_b   1.000
_cell.length_c   1.000
_cell.angle_alpha   90.00
_cell.angle_beta   90.00
_cell.angle_gamma   90.00
#
_symmetry.space_group_name_H-M   'P 1'
#
loop_
_entity.id
_entity.type
_entity.pdbx_description
1 polymer ?
#
loop_
_entity_poly.entity_id
_entity_poly.type
_entity_poly.pdbx_seq_one_letter_code
_entity_poly.pdbx_strand_id
1 'polypeptide(L)'
;MSAKQLLMGLTILYLQHQFVAVTEWSGGLYVSPSIAGSRPGGLIAGAWAAMMSLGQEGYLENTRVIMEVSKSIQKGIEGIPELFIIGRPDMTVVAFGSNDVDIFEVNDIMSSRGWHLNALQRPNSIHICITLQHALVIEEFVKDLRESVQIVKKNPGPISGGLAPIYGAAGRMPDRGLVQDLLVNYMDGSC
;
A
#
# COMPACT_ATOMS: atom_id res chain seq x y z
N MET A 1 28.65 0.92 17.55
CA MET A 1 27.64 0.36 16.63
C MET A 1 26.94 1.51 15.92
N SER A 2 27.18 1.72 14.62
CA SER A 2 26.51 2.83 13.89
C SER A 2 25.18 2.34 13.31
N ALA A 3 24.08 2.93 13.75
CA ALA A 3 22.80 2.75 13.10
C ALA A 3 22.82 3.40 11.70
N LYS A 4 22.72 2.58 10.66
CA LYS A 4 22.52 3.06 9.28
C LYS A 4 21.01 3.12 9.02
N GLN A 5 20.49 4.31 8.70
CA GLN A 5 19.17 4.43 8.06
C GLN A 5 19.29 3.85 6.64
N LEU A 6 18.35 2.98 6.26
CA LEU A 6 18.58 2.06 5.14
C LEU A 6 18.34 2.74 3.78
N LEU A 7 19.42 3.25 3.19
CA LEU A 7 19.59 3.44 1.75
C LEU A 7 20.87 2.70 1.37
N MET A 8 20.79 1.71 0.48
CA MET A 8 21.96 0.92 0.09
C MET A 8 22.60 1.52 -1.16
N GLY A 9 23.74 2.18 -1.00
CA GLY A 9 24.60 2.56 -2.12
C GLY A 9 25.44 1.37 -2.60
N LEU A 10 25.42 1.08 -3.90
CA LEU A 10 26.23 0.02 -4.53
C LEU A 10 27.74 0.25 -4.38
N THR A 11 28.18 1.48 -4.08
CA THR A 11 29.58 1.85 -3.82
C THR A 11 29.64 3.05 -2.87
N ILE A 12 30.70 3.13 -2.05
CA ILE A 12 30.94 4.25 -1.12
C ILE A 12 30.93 5.62 -1.82
N LEU A 13 31.41 5.67 -3.07
CA LEU A 13 31.39 6.87 -3.93
C LEU A 13 29.97 7.47 -4.06
N TYR A 14 28.95 6.65 -4.29
CA TYR A 14 27.57 7.14 -4.38
C TYR A 14 27.04 7.67 -3.05
N LEU A 15 27.47 7.08 -1.94
CA LEU A 15 27.03 7.49 -0.60
C LEU A 15 27.58 8.88 -0.23
N GLN A 16 28.78 9.23 -0.68
CA GLN A 16 29.38 10.54 -0.42
C GLN A 16 28.57 11.69 -1.01
N HIS A 17 27.93 11.48 -2.17
CA HIS A 17 27.06 12.48 -2.80
C HIS A 17 25.74 12.71 -2.06
N GLN A 18 25.38 11.84 -1.11
CA GLN A 18 24.19 12.02 -0.26
C GLN A 18 24.46 12.91 0.95
N PHE A 19 25.72 13.02 1.37
CA PHE A 19 26.07 13.74 2.59
C PHE A 19 25.97 15.25 2.38
N VAL A 20 25.38 15.94 3.36
CA VAL A 20 25.46 17.39 3.46
C VAL A 20 26.65 17.71 4.37
N ALA A 21 27.63 18.42 3.85
CA ALA A 21 28.76 18.93 4.61
C ALA A 21 28.78 20.46 4.54
N VAL A 22 28.81 21.13 5.69
CA VAL A 22 28.84 22.59 5.80
C VAL A 22 30.05 22.99 6.63
N THR A 23 30.98 23.72 6.01
CA THR A 23 32.25 24.15 6.63
C THR A 23 32.20 25.58 7.15
N GLU A 24 31.39 26.45 6.54
CA GLU A 24 31.36 27.90 6.81
C GLU A 24 30.32 28.32 7.85
N TRP A 25 29.67 27.38 8.53
CA TRP A 25 28.67 27.72 9.54
C TRP A 25 29.35 28.19 10.83
N SER A 26 28.90 29.32 11.39
CA SER A 26 29.46 29.89 12.64
C SER A 26 29.31 28.97 13.85
N GLY A 27 28.41 27.97 13.78
CA GLY A 27 28.26 26.92 14.79
C GLY A 27 29.32 25.81 14.73
N GLY A 28 30.26 25.89 13.78
CA GLY A 28 31.33 24.91 13.58
C GLY A 28 31.06 23.94 12.42
N LEU A 29 31.93 22.93 12.29
CA LEU A 29 31.82 21.92 11.25
C LEU A 29 30.54 21.10 11.42
N TYR A 30 29.74 21.00 10.35
CA TYR A 30 28.49 20.25 10.35
C TYR A 30 28.45 19.22 9.23
N VAL A 31 27.99 18.01 9.54
CA VAL A 31 27.75 16.96 8.56
C VAL A 31 26.45 16.22 8.88
N SER A 32 25.66 15.93 7.85
CA SER A 32 24.47 15.07 7.95
C SER A 32 24.48 13.99 6.87
N PRO A 33 24.19 12.71 7.22
CA PRO A 33 24.13 11.62 6.26
C PRO A 33 22.78 11.51 5.53
N SER A 34 21.78 12.28 5.94
CA SER A 34 20.44 12.32 5.35
C SER A 34 19.79 13.70 5.51
N ILE A 35 18.54 13.85 5.09
CA ILE A 35 17.82 15.14 5.09
C ILE A 35 17.74 15.76 6.50
N ALA A 36 17.50 14.94 7.53
CA ALA A 36 17.28 15.43 8.89
C ALA A 36 18.59 15.55 9.68
N GLY A 37 18.72 16.62 10.47
CA GLY A 37 19.76 16.74 11.51
C GLY A 37 19.42 15.88 12.73
N SER A 38 18.54 16.40 13.60
CA SER A 38 17.99 15.63 14.73
C SER A 38 17.11 14.48 14.24
N ARG A 39 17.26 13.31 14.85
CA ARG A 39 16.56 12.09 14.43
C ARG A 39 15.95 11.34 15.62
N PRO A 40 14.76 10.73 15.48
CA PRO A 40 14.13 9.97 16.55
C PRO A 40 14.84 8.62 16.77
N GLY A 41 15.84 8.59 17.65
CA GLY A 41 16.64 7.40 17.94
C GLY A 41 15.83 6.17 18.39
N GLY A 42 14.66 6.38 18.98
CA GLY A 42 13.75 5.30 19.38
C GLY A 42 13.28 4.43 18.21
N LEU A 43 12.96 5.02 17.05
CA LEU A 43 12.54 4.25 15.87
C LEU A 43 13.67 3.37 15.32
N ILE A 44 14.90 3.88 15.39
CA ILE A 44 16.09 3.14 15.00
C ILE A 44 16.32 1.94 15.93
N ALA A 45 16.21 2.16 17.25
CA ALA A 45 16.33 1.10 18.23
C ALA A 45 15.21 0.05 18.08
N GLY A 46 13.97 0.49 17.81
CA GLY A 46 12.84 -0.39 17.54
C GLY A 46 13.04 -1.25 16.29
N ALA A 47 13.55 -0.67 15.20
CA ALA A 47 13.88 -1.43 13.99
C ALA A 47 14.96 -2.49 14.27
N TRP A 48 16.03 -2.11 14.99
CA TRP A 48 17.07 -3.05 15.39
C TRP A 48 16.51 -4.17 16.27
N ALA A 49 15.70 -3.84 17.27
CA ALA A 49 15.10 -4.80 18.16
C ALA A 49 14.20 -5.80 17.41
N ALA A 50 13.37 -5.33 16.46
CA ALA A 50 12.53 -6.18 15.63
C ALA A 50 13.36 -7.14 14.74
N MET A 51 14.43 -6.63 14.12
CA MET A 51 15.33 -7.46 13.31
C MET A 51 16.00 -8.55 14.15
N MET A 52 16.50 -8.19 15.34
CA MET A 52 17.18 -9.14 16.23
C MET A 52 16.21 -10.14 16.86
N SER A 53 14.98 -9.73 17.19
CA SER A 53 13.99 -10.64 17.78
C SER A 53 13.46 -11.67 16.79
N LEU A 54 13.35 -11.31 15.50
CA LEU A 54 12.91 -12.23 14.46
C LEU A 54 14.05 -13.15 14.01
N GLY A 55 15.24 -12.58 13.78
CA GLY A 55 16.34 -13.30 13.15
C GLY A 55 15.98 -13.82 11.75
N GLN A 56 16.88 -14.58 11.13
CA GLN A 56 16.67 -15.13 9.79
C GLN A 56 15.47 -16.07 9.73
N GLU A 57 15.34 -16.99 10.69
CA GLU A 57 14.26 -17.98 10.72
C GLU A 57 12.88 -17.34 10.89
N GLY A 58 12.76 -16.32 11.75
CA GLY A 58 11.50 -15.60 11.91
C GLY A 58 11.07 -14.88 10.62
N TYR A 59 12.01 -14.30 9.88
CA TYR A 59 11.71 -13.71 8.57
C TYR A 59 11.31 -14.77 7.53
N LEU A 60 11.98 -15.93 7.50
CA LEU A 60 11.64 -17.03 6.60
C LEU A 60 10.23 -17.57 6.86
N GLU A 61 9.91 -17.85 8.12
CA GLU A 61 8.60 -18.38 8.50
C GLU A 61 7.48 -17.37 8.24
N ASN A 62 7.67 -16.10 8.63
CA ASN A 62 6.69 -15.05 8.35
C ASN A 62 6.46 -14.89 6.84
N THR A 63 7.53 -14.94 6.05
CA THR A 63 7.43 -14.90 4.59
C THR A 63 6.65 -16.10 4.07
N ARG A 64 6.96 -17.32 4.51
CA ARG A 64 6.24 -18.54 4.12
C ARG A 64 4.73 -18.39 4.35
N VAL A 65 4.33 -17.97 5.55
CA VAL A 65 2.92 -17.75 5.91
C VAL A 65 2.27 -16.71 4.98
N ILE A 66 2.88 -15.53 4.83
CA ILE A 66 2.29 -14.47 3.98
C ILE A 66 2.15 -14.94 2.52
N MET A 67 3.12 -15.71 2.02
CA MET A 67 3.09 -16.23 0.66
C MET A 67 2.00 -17.29 0.45
N GLU A 68 1.73 -18.11 1.47
CA GLU A 68 0.59 -19.05 1.46
C GLU A 68 -0.75 -18.32 1.45
N VAL A 69 -0.88 -17.28 2.29
CA VAL A 69 -2.07 -16.41 2.31
C VAL A 69 -2.27 -15.75 0.95
N SER A 70 -1.19 -15.23 0.35
CA SER A 70 -1.24 -14.62 -0.98
C SER A 70 -1.80 -15.57 -2.03
N LYS A 71 -1.27 -16.80 -2.11
CA LYS A 71 -1.79 -17.81 -3.06
C LYS A 71 -3.25 -18.17 -2.80
N SER A 72 -3.67 -18.26 -1.54
CA SER A 72 -5.07 -18.56 -1.19
C SER A 72 -6.01 -17.42 -1.58
N ILE A 73 -5.64 -16.17 -1.34
CA ILE A 73 -6.41 -14.99 -1.76
C ILE A 73 -6.48 -14.90 -3.29
N GLN A 74 -5.36 -15.12 -3.99
CA GLN A 74 -5.34 -15.14 -5.46
C GLN A 74 -6.33 -16.17 -6.01
N LYS A 75 -6.29 -17.41 -5.53
CA LYS A 75 -7.26 -18.45 -5.91
C LYS A 75 -8.70 -18.07 -5.58
N GLY A 76 -8.92 -17.43 -4.44
CA GLY A 76 -10.24 -16.94 -4.02
C GLY A 76 -10.81 -15.91 -5.00
N ILE A 77 -9.97 -14.97 -5.45
CA ILE A 77 -10.32 -13.95 -6.45
C ILE A 77 -10.55 -14.59 -7.82
N GLU A 78 -9.67 -15.47 -8.29
CA GLU A 78 -9.82 -16.20 -9.56
C GLU A 78 -11.09 -17.06 -9.59
N GLY A 79 -11.57 -17.50 -8.44
CA GLY A 79 -12.84 -18.23 -8.28
C GLY A 79 -14.09 -17.35 -8.34
N ILE A 80 -13.98 -16.03 -8.55
CA ILE A 80 -15.09 -15.09 -8.72
C ILE A 80 -15.14 -14.68 -10.20
N PRO A 81 -16.14 -15.14 -10.98
CA PRO A 81 -16.15 -14.97 -12.44
C PRO A 81 -16.05 -13.54 -12.95
N GLU A 82 -16.57 -12.58 -12.20
CA GLU A 82 -16.56 -11.15 -12.57
C GLU A 82 -15.20 -10.48 -12.34
N LEU A 83 -14.27 -11.11 -11.61
CA LEU A 83 -13.00 -10.52 -11.25
C LEU A 83 -11.85 -11.13 -12.05
N PHE A 84 -10.82 -10.31 -12.29
CA PHE A 84 -9.55 -10.77 -12.84
C PHE A 84 -8.38 -10.14 -12.10
N ILE A 85 -7.30 -10.90 -11.95
CA ILE A 85 -6.04 -10.41 -11.37
C ILE A 85 -5.28 -9.59 -12.41
N ILE A 86 -4.70 -8.47 -11.99
CA ILE A 86 -3.83 -7.66 -12.83
C ILE A 86 -2.43 -8.29 -12.88
N GLY A 87 -2.04 -8.77 -14.05
CA GLY A 87 -0.73 -9.37 -14.27
C GLY A 87 -0.58 -10.72 -13.57
N ARG A 88 0.59 -10.98 -12.98
CA ARG A 88 0.91 -12.22 -12.27
C ARG A 88 1.65 -11.88 -10.96
N PRO A 89 0.93 -11.65 -9.84
CA PRO A 89 1.55 -11.26 -8.59
C PRO A 89 2.30 -12.43 -7.95
N ASP A 90 3.64 -12.38 -7.97
CA ASP A 90 4.48 -13.40 -7.36
C ASP A 90 4.63 -13.28 -5.84
N MET A 91 4.22 -12.16 -5.24
CA MET A 91 4.44 -11.84 -3.81
C MET A 91 3.14 -11.43 -3.11
N THR A 92 3.16 -10.36 -2.29
CA THR A 92 2.13 -10.09 -1.29
C THR A 92 1.10 -9.04 -1.71
N VAL A 93 1.35 -8.32 -2.80
CA VAL A 93 0.42 -7.31 -3.32
C VAL A 93 -0.34 -7.91 -4.49
N VAL A 94 -1.66 -8.02 -4.33
CA VAL A 94 -2.55 -8.59 -5.34
C VAL A 94 -3.52 -7.50 -5.78
N ALA A 95 -3.33 -7.01 -7.01
CA ALA A 95 -4.25 -6.09 -7.66
C ALA A 95 -5.23 -6.87 -8.53
N PHE A 96 -6.49 -6.47 -8.52
CA PHE A 96 -7.56 -7.10 -9.30
C PHE A 96 -8.60 -6.05 -9.75
N GLY A 97 -9.25 -6.36 -10.86
CA GLY A 97 -10.27 -5.52 -11.48
C GLY A 97 -11.48 -6.34 -11.92
N SER A 98 -12.41 -5.69 -12.61
CA SER A 98 -13.59 -6.33 -13.21
C SER A 98 -13.91 -5.68 -14.55
N ASN A 99 -14.41 -6.48 -15.49
CA ASN A 99 -15.01 -5.99 -16.73
C ASN A 99 -16.55 -6.04 -16.69
N ASP A 100 -17.12 -6.63 -15.64
CA ASP A 100 -18.56 -6.89 -15.50
C ASP A 100 -19.23 -5.97 -14.49
N VAL A 101 -18.50 -5.50 -13.47
CA VAL A 101 -18.98 -4.59 -12.41
C VAL A 101 -18.00 -3.44 -12.18
N ASP A 102 -18.47 -2.31 -11.63
CA ASP A 102 -17.58 -1.23 -11.22
C ASP A 102 -16.78 -1.65 -9.97
N ILE A 103 -15.46 -1.80 -10.13
CA ILE A 103 -14.57 -2.26 -9.06
C ILE A 103 -14.53 -1.29 -7.86
N PHE A 104 -14.80 0.00 -8.08
CA PHE A 104 -14.83 0.96 -6.98
C PHE A 104 -16.13 0.88 -6.18
N GLU A 105 -17.25 0.53 -6.82
CA GLU A 105 -18.49 0.22 -6.08
C GLU A 105 -18.30 -1.04 -5.23
N VAL A 106 -17.60 -2.06 -5.75
CA VAL A 106 -17.22 -3.24 -4.97
C VAL A 106 -16.37 -2.83 -3.77
N ASN A 107 -15.42 -1.91 -3.96
CA ASN A 107 -14.59 -1.38 -2.89
C ASN A 107 -15.39 -0.64 -1.80
N ASP A 108 -16.40 0.11 -2.20
CA ASP A 108 -17.27 0.82 -1.25
C ASP A 108 -18.09 -0.16 -0.39
N ILE A 109 -18.61 -1.25 -0.98
CA ILE A 109 -19.29 -2.30 -0.22
C ILE A 109 -18.31 -3.01 0.72
N MET A 110 -17.10 -3.35 0.25
CA MET A 110 -16.05 -3.92 1.08
C MET A 110 -15.67 -2.99 2.25
N SER A 111 -15.59 -1.68 2.00
CA SER A 111 -15.32 -0.65 3.01
C SER A 111 -16.44 -0.58 4.06
N SER A 112 -17.71 -0.72 3.66
CA SER A 112 -18.83 -0.79 4.61
C SER A 112 -18.78 -2.00 5.54
N ARG A 113 -18.02 -3.03 5.16
CA ARG A 113 -17.75 -4.25 5.95
C ARG A 113 -16.44 -4.16 6.76
N GLY A 114 -15.75 -3.01 6.71
CA GLY A 114 -14.50 -2.77 7.45
C GLY A 114 -13.22 -3.10 6.67
N TRP A 115 -13.32 -3.48 5.39
CA TRP A 115 -12.14 -3.73 4.56
C TRP A 115 -11.62 -2.45 3.92
N HIS A 116 -10.35 -2.12 4.15
CA HIS A 116 -9.70 -0.95 3.55
C HIS A 116 -8.74 -1.38 2.44
N LEU A 117 -9.25 -1.43 1.21
CA LEU A 117 -8.45 -1.75 0.03
C LEU A 117 -8.01 -0.48 -0.69
N ASN A 118 -6.88 -0.56 -1.40
CA ASN A 118 -6.33 0.59 -2.11
C ASN A 118 -6.93 0.66 -3.52
N ALA A 119 -7.64 1.75 -3.81
CA ALA A 119 -8.13 2.04 -5.15
C ALA A 119 -6.97 2.46 -6.08
N LEU A 120 -6.97 1.87 -7.27
CA LEU A 120 -5.96 2.04 -8.30
C LEU A 120 -6.59 2.54 -9.61
N GLN A 121 -5.74 3.05 -10.49
CA GLN A 121 -6.14 3.59 -11.79
C GLN A 121 -5.15 3.14 -12.88
N ARG A 122 -5.64 3.04 -14.12
CA ARG A 122 -4.89 2.58 -15.32
C ARG A 122 -4.35 1.14 -15.20
N PRO A 123 -5.24 0.11 -15.19
CA PRO A 123 -6.70 0.19 -15.30
C PRO A 123 -7.40 0.44 -13.94
N ASN A 124 -8.69 0.75 -13.97
CA ASN A 124 -9.50 0.79 -12.74
C ASN A 124 -9.39 -0.57 -12.05
N SER A 125 -8.88 -0.55 -10.83
CA SER A 125 -8.59 -1.76 -10.06
C SER A 125 -8.53 -1.41 -8.59
N ILE A 126 -8.47 -2.44 -7.75
CA ILE A 126 -8.16 -2.31 -6.33
C ILE A 126 -7.07 -3.31 -5.98
N HIS A 127 -6.31 -3.05 -4.91
CA HIS A 127 -5.36 -4.05 -4.40
C HIS A 127 -5.48 -4.27 -2.91
N ILE A 128 -5.09 -5.47 -2.51
CA ILE A 128 -4.77 -5.83 -1.12
C ILE A 128 -3.26 -6.04 -0.98
N CYS A 129 -2.68 -5.46 0.08
CA CYS A 129 -1.30 -5.73 0.49
C CYS A 129 -1.35 -6.70 1.66
N ILE A 130 -0.94 -7.94 1.39
CA ILE A 130 -1.08 -9.05 2.33
C ILE A 130 0.05 -9.00 3.34
N THR A 131 -0.35 -9.04 4.60
CA THR A 131 0.50 -9.05 5.80
C THR A 131 0.12 -10.25 6.67
N LEU A 132 0.89 -10.52 7.73
CA LEU A 132 0.63 -11.63 8.66
C LEU A 132 -0.79 -11.63 9.24
N GLN A 133 -1.40 -10.46 9.44
CA GLN A 133 -2.75 -10.34 10.01
C GLN A 133 -3.82 -11.01 9.13
N HIS A 134 -3.58 -11.07 7.82
CA HIS A 134 -4.53 -11.65 6.87
C HIS A 134 -4.61 -13.17 6.96
N ALA A 135 -3.64 -13.83 7.60
CA ALA A 135 -3.65 -15.28 7.80
C ALA A 135 -4.89 -15.75 8.59
N LEU A 136 -5.49 -14.86 9.40
CA LEU A 136 -6.63 -15.16 10.26
C LEU A 136 -7.99 -14.95 9.58
N VAL A 137 -8.02 -14.24 8.43
CA VAL A 137 -9.26 -13.71 7.84
C VAL A 137 -9.39 -14.00 6.35
N ILE A 138 -8.66 -15.01 5.84
CA ILE A 138 -8.64 -15.36 4.41
C ILE A 138 -10.04 -15.70 3.89
N GLU A 139 -10.73 -16.59 4.60
CA GLU A 139 -12.06 -17.09 4.19
C GLU A 139 -13.11 -15.98 4.26
N GLU A 140 -13.06 -15.17 5.32
CA GLU A 140 -13.93 -14.01 5.51
C GLU A 140 -13.73 -12.99 4.38
N PHE A 141 -12.47 -12.67 4.06
CA PHE A 141 -12.14 -11.76 2.96
C PHE A 141 -12.73 -12.24 1.62
N VAL A 142 -12.50 -13.51 1.26
CA VAL A 142 -12.97 -14.06 -0.03
C VAL A 142 -14.49 -14.14 -0.08
N LYS A 143 -15.14 -14.49 1.04
CA LYS A 143 -16.60 -14.51 1.17
C LYS A 143 -17.17 -13.11 0.99
N ASP A 144 -16.67 -12.13 1.73
CA ASP A 144 -17.15 -10.74 1.66
C ASP A 144 -16.91 -10.13 0.28
N LEU A 145 -15.78 -10.43 -0.36
CA LEU A 145 -15.49 -9.98 -1.71
C LEU A 145 -16.52 -10.54 -2.70
N ARG A 146 -16.80 -11.85 -2.62
CA ARG A 146 -17.81 -12.50 -3.47
C ARG A 146 -19.20 -11.89 -3.26
N GLU A 147 -19.61 -11.70 -2.01
CA GLU A 147 -20.90 -11.09 -1.70
C GLU A 147 -20.99 -9.64 -2.19
N SER A 148 -19.90 -8.87 -2.05
CA SER A 148 -19.82 -7.48 -2.51
C SER A 148 -19.97 -7.38 -4.03
N VAL A 149 -19.31 -8.27 -4.78
CA VAL A 149 -19.49 -8.37 -6.24
C VAL A 149 -20.94 -8.68 -6.60
N GLN A 150 -21.60 -9.61 -5.90
CA GLN A 150 -23.00 -9.95 -6.19
C GLN A 150 -23.97 -8.81 -5.85
N ILE A 151 -23.70 -8.02 -4.80
CA ILE A 151 -24.49 -6.84 -4.45
C ILE A 151 -24.43 -5.81 -5.58
N VAL A 152 -23.21 -5.46 -6.04
CA VAL A 152 -23.01 -4.49 -7.13
C VAL A 152 -23.63 -5.00 -8.43
N LYS A 153 -23.45 -6.29 -8.74
CA LYS A 153 -24.03 -6.90 -9.94
C LYS A 153 -25.56 -6.82 -9.95
N LYS A 154 -26.21 -7.00 -8.80
CA LYS A 154 -27.68 -6.95 -8.68
C LYS A 154 -28.22 -5.52 -8.72
N ASN A 155 -27.52 -4.58 -8.10
CA ASN A 155 -27.93 -3.18 -7.97
C ASN A 155 -26.74 -2.26 -8.28
N PRO A 156 -26.40 -2.05 -9.56
CA PRO A 156 -25.30 -1.19 -9.95
C PRO A 156 -25.62 0.26 -9.59
N GLY A 157 -24.60 0.98 -9.11
CA GLY A 157 -24.70 2.39 -8.74
C GLY A 157 -24.00 2.69 -7.42
N PRO A 158 -23.55 3.94 -7.23
CA PRO A 158 -22.80 4.33 -6.05
C PRO A 158 -23.65 4.24 -4.79
N ILE A 159 -23.05 3.77 -3.71
CA ILE A 159 -23.68 3.83 -2.39
C ILE A 159 -23.49 5.22 -1.77
N SER A 160 -24.44 5.61 -0.92
CA SER A 160 -24.34 6.88 -0.17
C SER A 160 -23.11 6.87 0.73
N GLY A 161 -22.24 7.88 0.58
CA GLY A 161 -21.00 8.01 1.36
C GLY A 161 -19.80 7.21 0.81
N GLY A 162 -19.97 6.50 -0.30
CA GLY A 162 -18.89 5.79 -0.98
C GLY A 162 -17.92 6.72 -1.75
N LEU A 163 -16.73 6.23 -2.04
CA LEU A 163 -15.69 6.95 -2.78
C LEU A 163 -15.63 6.56 -4.26
N ALA A 164 -16.45 5.61 -4.73
CA ALA A 164 -16.47 5.18 -6.12
C ALA A 164 -16.63 6.32 -7.14
N PRO A 165 -17.52 7.31 -6.93
CA PRO A 165 -17.62 8.45 -7.86
C PRO A 165 -16.32 9.26 -7.94
N ILE A 166 -15.62 9.43 -6.82
CA ILE A 166 -14.37 10.22 -6.75
C ILE A 166 -13.26 9.51 -7.52
N TYR A 167 -13.03 8.23 -7.23
CA TYR A 167 -12.00 7.44 -7.92
C TYR A 167 -12.33 7.26 -9.41
N GLY A 168 -13.60 6.99 -9.73
CA GLY A 168 -14.08 6.88 -11.11
C GLY A 168 -13.97 8.20 -11.90
N ALA A 169 -14.16 9.36 -11.27
CA ALA A 169 -13.97 10.67 -11.89
C ALA A 169 -12.48 11.00 -12.06
N ALA A 170 -11.66 10.80 -11.02
CA ALA A 170 -10.22 11.07 -11.05
C ALA A 170 -9.46 10.25 -12.11
N GLY A 171 -9.88 9.01 -12.33
CA GLY A 171 -9.34 8.16 -13.40
C GLY A 171 -9.62 8.71 -14.80
N ARG A 172 -10.81 9.31 -15.01
CA ARG A 172 -11.29 9.84 -16.30
C ARG A 172 -10.87 11.27 -16.59
N MET A 173 -10.52 12.07 -15.56
CA MET A 173 -10.13 13.46 -15.75
C MET A 173 -8.83 13.57 -16.59
N PRO A 174 -8.87 14.24 -17.76
CA PRO A 174 -7.68 14.46 -18.58
C PRO A 174 -6.77 15.54 -17.97
N ASP A 175 -7.36 16.57 -17.34
CA ASP A 175 -6.64 17.64 -16.67
C ASP A 175 -6.07 17.16 -15.33
N ARG A 176 -4.75 17.10 -15.24
CA ARG A 176 -4.03 16.69 -14.03
C ARG A 176 -3.80 17.83 -13.04
N GLY A 177 -3.92 19.09 -13.47
CA GLY A 177 -3.88 20.25 -12.58
C GLY A 177 -5.09 20.27 -11.65
N LEU A 178 -6.28 20.03 -12.16
CA LEU A 178 -7.50 19.93 -11.32
C LEU A 178 -7.42 18.80 -10.29
N VAL A 179 -6.82 17.65 -10.66
CA VAL A 179 -6.58 16.55 -9.72
C VAL A 179 -5.60 16.98 -8.63
N GLN A 180 -4.55 17.72 -8.99
CA GLN A 180 -3.59 18.26 -8.02
C GLN A 180 -4.26 19.23 -7.05
N ASP A 181 -5.07 20.17 -7.54
CA ASP A 181 -5.78 21.14 -6.69
C ASP A 181 -6.73 20.44 -5.73
N LEU A 182 -7.46 19.41 -6.20
CA LEU A 182 -8.32 18.59 -5.34
C LEU A 182 -7.53 17.92 -4.21
N LEU A 183 -6.35 17.36 -4.51
CA LEU A 183 -5.50 16.70 -3.51
C LEU A 183 -4.94 17.69 -2.49
N VAL A 184 -4.55 18.89 -2.91
CA VAL A 184 -4.08 19.96 -2.01
C VAL A 184 -5.22 20.39 -1.08
N ASN A 185 -6.40 20.68 -1.63
CA ASN A 185 -7.57 21.06 -0.84
C ASN A 185 -7.99 19.98 0.17
N TYR A 186 -7.86 18.71 -0.20
CA TYR A 186 -8.12 17.59 0.72
C TYR A 186 -7.15 17.59 1.91
N MET A 187 -5.86 17.84 1.67
CA MET A 187 -4.86 17.95 2.73
C MET A 187 -5.12 19.15 3.64
N ASP A 188 -5.46 20.32 3.07
CA ASP A 188 -5.81 21.52 3.84
C ASP A 188 -7.02 21.29 4.77
N GLY A 189 -8.01 20.50 4.33
CA GLY A 189 -9.17 20.15 5.15
C GLY A 189 -8.91 19.07 6.21
N SER A 190 -7.77 18.38 6.15
CA SER A 190 -7.41 17.28 7.06
C SER A 190 -6.43 17.71 8.16
N CYS A 191 -5.90 18.94 8.08
CA CYS A 191 -5.09 19.59 9.11
C CYS A 191 -5.97 20.38 10.09
#